data_AF-A0A1U7LLB8-F1
#
_entry.id   AF-A0A1U7LLB8-F1
#
_cell.length_a   1.000
_cell.length_b   1.000
_cell.length_c   1.000
_cell.angle_alpha   90.00
_cell.angle_beta   90.00
_cell.angle_gamma   90.00
#
_symmetry.space_group_name_H-M   'P 1'
#
loop_
_entity.id
_entity.type
_entity.pdbx_description
1 polymer ?
#
loop_
_entity_poly.entity_id
_entity_poly.type
_entity_poly.pdbx_seq_one_letter_code
_entity_poly.pdbx_strand_id
1 'polypeptide(L)'
;MTCCPEIVLTPKEERLRKALVATADHIKIKEGKDVTVRLAGGWVRDKVIRTTSSLTAKLLSIQCNDLDVTLDSQTGYQFALKMKNYLDTTGSSDLTSITKIESNPAKSKHLETATTRFLDLDLDFVNLRSEEYTTTSRIPEMRNLERQRKTRQGETVQ
;
A
#
# COMPACT_ATOMS: atom_id res chain seq x y z
N MET A 1 8.16 4.68 -32.01
CA MET A 1 7.40 3.70 -31.20
C MET A 1 8.10 3.59 -29.86
N THR A 2 7.57 4.23 -28.82
CA THR A 2 8.07 4.05 -27.45
C THR A 2 7.59 2.70 -26.96
N CYS A 3 8.49 1.72 -26.84
CA CYS A 3 8.16 0.44 -26.21
C CYS A 3 7.87 0.71 -24.72
N CYS A 4 6.66 0.41 -24.28
CA CYS A 4 6.35 0.43 -22.86
C CYS A 4 7.15 -0.70 -22.20
N PRO A 5 7.96 -0.44 -21.16
CA PRO A 5 8.68 -1.50 -20.47
C PRO A 5 7.71 -2.48 -19.81
N GLU A 6 7.83 -3.78 -20.13
CA GLU A 6 7.04 -4.84 -19.53
C GLU A 6 7.68 -5.29 -18.21
N ILE A 7 6.98 -5.07 -17.10
CA ILE A 7 7.47 -5.46 -15.76
C ILE A 7 7.27 -6.96 -15.55
N VAL A 8 8.38 -7.70 -15.49
CA VAL A 8 8.36 -9.14 -15.19
C VAL A 8 8.51 -9.40 -13.69
N LEU A 9 7.52 -10.11 -13.13
CA LEU A 9 7.47 -10.51 -11.73
C LEU A 9 8.07 -11.91 -11.51
N THR A 10 8.77 -12.10 -10.40
CA THR A 10 9.18 -13.43 -9.94
C THR A 10 7.96 -14.21 -9.42
N PRO A 11 8.04 -15.54 -9.27
CA PRO A 11 6.93 -16.33 -8.72
C PRO A 11 6.47 -15.86 -7.33
N LYS A 12 7.40 -15.39 -6.48
CA LYS A 12 7.10 -14.85 -5.15
C LYS A 12 6.35 -13.51 -5.25
N GLU A 13 6.83 -12.60 -6.11
CA GLU A 13 6.20 -11.30 -6.35
C GLU A 13 4.80 -11.44 -6.97
N GLU A 14 4.61 -12.42 -7.86
CA GLU A 14 3.30 -12.69 -8.46
C GLU A 14 2.32 -13.27 -7.42
N ARG A 15 2.79 -14.16 -6.52
CA ARG A 15 1.98 -14.62 -5.38
C ARG A 15 1.60 -13.46 -4.46
N LEU A 16 2.55 -12.57 -4.17
CA LEU A 16 2.30 -11.37 -3.39
C LEU A 16 1.24 -10.48 -4.07
N ARG A 17 1.38 -10.19 -5.37
CA ARG A 17 0.40 -9.40 -6.14
C ARG A 17 -1.00 -9.99 -6.02
N LYS A 18 -1.13 -11.30 -6.21
CA LYS A 18 -2.42 -12.01 -6.07
C LYS A 18 -2.98 -11.90 -4.66
N ALA A 19 -2.16 -12.08 -3.63
CA ALA A 19 -2.59 -11.96 -2.25
C ALA A 19 -3.06 -10.54 -1.89
N LEU A 20 -2.36 -9.51 -2.39
CA LEU A 20 -2.73 -8.11 -2.20
C LEU A 20 -4.09 -7.78 -2.86
N VAL A 21 -4.27 -8.19 -4.13
CA VAL A 21 -5.53 -7.97 -4.87
C VAL A 21 -6.67 -8.73 -4.20
N ALA A 22 -6.48 -10.00 -3.87
CA ALA A 22 -7.53 -10.81 -3.26
C ALA A 22 -7.91 -10.31 -1.85
N THR A 23 -6.94 -9.77 -1.10
CA THR A 23 -7.22 -9.09 0.17
C THR A 23 -8.08 -7.84 -0.05
N ALA A 24 -7.75 -7.00 -1.04
CA ALA A 24 -8.54 -5.82 -1.36
C ALA A 24 -9.98 -6.18 -1.78
N ASP A 25 -10.15 -7.20 -2.61
CA ASP A 25 -11.45 -7.71 -3.02
C ASP A 25 -12.24 -8.26 -1.82
N HIS A 26 -11.59 -8.99 -0.92
CA HIS A 26 -12.21 -9.51 0.30
C HIS A 26 -12.71 -8.38 1.21
N ILE A 27 -11.95 -7.30 1.33
CA ILE A 27 -12.36 -6.10 2.09
C ILE A 27 -13.56 -5.44 1.41
N LYS A 28 -13.56 -5.33 0.08
CA LYS A 28 -14.68 -4.79 -0.68
C LYS A 28 -15.95 -5.59 -0.47
N ILE A 29 -15.87 -6.91 -0.48
CA ILE A 29 -17.01 -7.81 -0.27
C ILE A 29 -17.52 -7.74 1.18
N LYS A 30 -16.64 -7.78 2.18
CA LYS A 30 -17.04 -7.82 3.60
C LYS A 30 -17.45 -6.47 4.18
N GLU A 31 -16.77 -5.40 3.78
CA GLU A 31 -16.94 -4.07 4.40
C GLU A 31 -17.55 -3.04 3.44
N GLY A 32 -17.72 -3.36 2.14
CA GLY A 32 -18.20 -2.40 1.15
C GLY A 32 -17.22 -1.26 0.87
N LYS A 33 -15.95 -1.40 1.27
CA LYS A 33 -14.90 -0.37 1.11
C LYS A 33 -13.99 -0.71 -0.05
N ASP A 34 -13.77 0.25 -0.94
CA ASP A 34 -12.79 0.12 -2.00
C ASP A 34 -11.39 0.51 -1.48
N VAL A 35 -10.41 -0.33 -1.80
CA VAL A 35 -9.03 -0.15 -1.36
C VAL A 35 -8.14 -0.30 -2.58
N THR A 36 -7.44 0.77 -2.93
CA THR A 36 -6.45 0.72 -3.99
C THR A 36 -5.10 0.37 -3.38
N VAL A 37 -4.52 -0.74 -3.81
CA VAL A 37 -3.19 -1.19 -3.41
C VAL A 37 -2.22 -0.92 -4.56
N ARG A 38 -1.09 -0.25 -4.29
CA ARG A 38 -0.03 -0.03 -5.30
C ARG A 38 1.33 -0.37 -4.73
N LEU A 39 2.14 -1.08 -5.53
CA LEU A 39 3.56 -1.26 -5.24
C LEU A 39 4.31 0.02 -5.62
N ALA A 40 5.22 0.44 -4.75
CA ALA A 40 6.02 1.64 -4.89
C ALA A 40 7.48 1.39 -4.48
N GLY A 41 8.27 2.45 -4.36
CA GLY A 41 9.63 2.37 -3.82
C GLY A 41 10.72 2.02 -4.83
N GLY A 42 11.91 1.75 -4.29
CA GLY A 42 13.11 1.44 -5.07
C GLY A 42 12.93 0.20 -5.96
N TRP A 43 12.14 -0.77 -5.50
CA TRP A 43 11.82 -1.98 -6.27
C TRP A 43 11.21 -1.66 -7.64
N VAL A 44 10.27 -0.70 -7.73
CA VAL A 44 9.62 -0.34 -9.00
C VAL A 44 10.62 0.27 -9.96
N ARG A 45 11.47 1.20 -9.48
CA ARG A 45 12.54 1.81 -10.27
C ARG A 45 13.47 0.73 -10.82
N ASP A 46 13.88 -0.20 -9.98
CA ASP A 46 14.84 -1.23 -10.35
C ASP A 46 14.22 -2.21 -11.38
N LYS A 47 12.92 -2.52 -11.29
CA LYS A 47 12.18 -3.26 -12.33
C LYS A 47 12.13 -2.52 -13.66
N VAL A 48 11.87 -1.21 -13.65
CA VAL A 48 11.79 -0.39 -14.88
C VAL A 48 13.17 -0.20 -15.52
N ILE A 49 14.23 0.00 -14.74
CA ILE A 49 15.59 0.14 -15.28
C ILE A 49 16.06 -1.19 -15.90
N ARG A 50 15.78 -2.32 -15.26
CA ARG A 50 16.14 -3.65 -15.79
C ARG A 50 15.49 -3.95 -17.14
N THR A 51 14.29 -3.43 -17.38
CA THR A 51 13.53 -3.67 -18.62
C THR A 51 13.89 -2.69 -19.73
N THR A 52 14.53 -1.56 -19.41
CA THR A 52 14.88 -0.50 -20.37
C THR A 52 16.37 -0.45 -20.74
N SER A 53 17.28 -0.98 -19.91
CA SER A 53 18.73 -0.94 -20.17
C SER A 53 19.40 -2.32 -20.06
N SER A 54 19.83 -2.85 -21.22
CA SER A 54 20.53 -4.14 -21.31
C SER A 54 21.94 -4.13 -20.69
N LEU A 55 22.58 -2.95 -20.56
CA LEU A 55 23.91 -2.81 -19.96
C LEU A 55 23.84 -2.60 -18.44
N THR A 56 22.77 -1.97 -17.93
CA THR A 56 22.61 -1.69 -16.49
C THR A 56 22.04 -2.88 -15.70
N ALA A 57 21.28 -3.77 -16.36
CA ALA A 57 20.70 -4.96 -15.73
C ALA A 57 21.75 -5.90 -15.08
N LYS A 58 22.99 -5.90 -15.58
CA LYS A 58 24.09 -6.72 -15.05
C LYS A 58 24.73 -6.12 -13.79
N LEU A 59 24.73 -4.78 -13.67
CA LEU A 59 25.36 -4.07 -12.55
C LEU A 59 24.43 -3.98 -11.32
N LEU A 60 23.11 -3.98 -11.55
CA LEU A 60 22.08 -3.90 -10.53
C LEU A 60 21.65 -5.31 -10.03
N SER A 61 22.63 -6.16 -9.72
CA SER A 61 22.40 -7.56 -9.30
C SER A 61 21.92 -7.69 -7.83
N ILE A 62 21.49 -6.61 -7.20
CA ILE A 62 20.90 -6.65 -5.86
C ILE A 62 19.39 -6.85 -6.03
N GLN A 63 18.90 -8.05 -5.75
CA GLN A 63 17.46 -8.26 -5.60
C GLN A 63 16.97 -7.40 -4.44
N CYS A 64 16.15 -6.39 -4.73
CA CYS A 64 15.43 -5.65 -3.71
C CYS A 64 14.30 -6.55 -3.20
N ASN A 65 14.48 -7.10 -2.00
CA ASN A 65 13.43 -7.86 -1.32
C ASN A 65 12.50 -6.94 -0.52
N ASP A 66 12.79 -5.64 -0.51
CA ASP A 66 12.05 -4.61 0.18
C ASP A 66 11.05 -3.96 -0.79
N LEU A 67 9.75 -4.05 -0.46
CA LEU A 67 8.66 -3.51 -1.27
C LEU A 67 7.78 -2.58 -0.44
N ASP A 68 7.67 -1.34 -0.89
CA ASP A 68 6.70 -0.39 -0.37
C ASP A 68 5.31 -0.68 -0.96
N VAL A 69 4.31 -0.87 -0.11
CA VAL A 69 2.92 -1.05 -0.50
C VAL A 69 2.10 0.17 -0.04
N THR A 70 1.68 0.98 -0.99
CA THR A 70 0.85 2.17 -0.75
C THR A 70 -0.63 1.83 -0.77
N LEU A 71 -1.37 2.42 0.18
CA LEU A 71 -2.81 2.26 0.38
C LEU A 71 -3.50 3.63 0.40
N ASP A 72 -4.74 3.72 -0.09
CA ASP A 72 -5.48 4.99 -0.23
C ASP A 72 -6.51 5.25 0.88
N SER A 73 -7.08 4.21 1.47
CA SER A 73 -8.29 4.33 2.31
C SER A 73 -8.16 3.78 3.73
N GLN A 74 -7.02 3.17 4.08
CA GLN A 74 -6.81 2.62 5.42
C GLN A 74 -5.33 2.63 5.83
N THR A 75 -5.08 2.51 7.14
CA THR A 75 -3.72 2.43 7.67
C THR A 75 -3.04 1.12 7.28
N GLY A 76 -1.71 1.15 7.18
CA GLY A 76 -0.93 -0.02 6.81
C GLY A 76 -1.12 -1.21 7.76
N TYR A 77 -1.27 -0.95 9.05
CA TYR A 77 -1.48 -2.02 10.05
C TYR A 77 -2.83 -2.70 9.91
N GLN A 78 -3.90 -1.93 9.69
CA GLN A 78 -5.24 -2.49 9.47
C GLN A 78 -5.28 -3.37 8.23
N PHE A 79 -4.65 -2.93 7.14
CA PHE A 79 -4.56 -3.76 5.93
C PHE A 79 -3.74 -5.03 6.17
N ALA A 80 -2.58 -4.93 6.82
CA ALA A 80 -1.73 -6.09 7.13
C ALA A 80 -2.49 -7.15 7.95
N LEU A 81 -3.27 -6.73 8.95
CA LEU A 81 -4.08 -7.64 9.76
C LEU A 81 -5.17 -8.32 8.94
N LYS A 82 -5.83 -7.58 8.04
CA LYS A 82 -6.85 -8.12 7.13
C LYS A 82 -6.25 -9.09 6.12
N MET A 83 -5.07 -8.79 5.59
CA MET A 83 -4.32 -9.69 4.71
C MET A 83 -3.99 -11.00 5.42
N LYS A 84 -3.52 -10.94 6.67
CA LYS A 84 -3.28 -12.14 7.48
C LYS A 84 -4.55 -12.95 7.67
N ASN A 85 -5.64 -12.33 8.10
CA ASN A 85 -6.93 -13.02 8.28
C ASN A 85 -7.42 -13.66 6.97
N TYR A 86 -7.25 -12.99 5.83
CA TYR A 86 -7.59 -13.55 4.53
C TYR A 86 -6.75 -14.79 4.23
N LEU A 87 -5.42 -14.71 4.39
CA LEU A 87 -4.52 -15.83 4.14
C LEU A 87 -4.83 -17.02 5.05
N ASP A 88 -5.07 -16.78 6.33
CA ASP A 88 -5.48 -17.80 7.31
C ASP A 88 -6.78 -18.50 6.86
N THR A 89 -7.78 -17.76 6.36
CA THR A 89 -9.02 -18.37 5.84
C THR A 89 -8.83 -19.20 4.58
N THR A 90 -7.79 -18.93 3.80
CA THR A 90 -7.42 -19.71 2.61
C THR A 90 -6.44 -20.86 2.94
N GLY A 91 -6.04 -21.01 4.20
CA GLY A 91 -5.07 -22.02 4.63
C GLY A 91 -3.61 -21.69 4.27
N SER A 92 -3.30 -20.44 3.91
CA SER A 92 -1.93 -20.01 3.63
C SER A 92 -1.26 -19.41 4.86
N SER A 93 -0.04 -19.84 5.15
CA SER A 93 0.84 -19.30 6.19
C SER A 93 1.98 -18.44 5.63
N ASP A 94 1.82 -17.92 4.41
CA ASP A 94 2.87 -17.17 3.70
C ASP A 94 3.29 -15.87 4.42
N LEU A 95 2.44 -15.35 5.32
CA LEU A 95 2.64 -14.12 6.08
C LEU A 95 2.93 -14.45 7.55
N THR A 96 4.12 -14.09 8.03
CA THR A 96 4.65 -14.61 9.32
C THR A 96 4.73 -13.58 10.44
N SER A 97 5.06 -12.32 10.16
CA SER A 97 5.21 -11.26 11.17
C SER A 97 4.44 -10.02 10.76
N ILE A 98 3.75 -9.36 11.69
CA ILE A 98 3.19 -8.01 11.48
C ILE A 98 3.69 -7.15 12.63
N THR A 99 4.46 -6.12 12.30
CA THR A 99 4.93 -5.14 13.26
C THR A 99 4.26 -3.81 12.98
N LYS A 100 3.51 -3.31 13.96
CA LYS A 100 2.95 -1.96 13.92
C LYS A 100 4.05 -0.95 14.21
N ILE A 101 4.17 0.08 13.40
CA ILE A 101 4.98 1.26 13.72
C ILE A 101 4.06 2.45 13.90
N GLU A 102 3.95 2.91 15.14
CA GLU A 102 3.06 4.02 15.50
C GLU A 102 3.50 5.34 14.85
N SER A 103 2.53 6.22 14.61
CA SER A 103 2.81 7.60 14.27
C SER A 103 3.51 8.28 15.45
N ASN A 104 4.65 8.92 15.21
CA ASN A 104 5.35 9.76 16.17
C ASN A 104 5.53 11.17 15.60
N PRO A 105 4.60 12.10 15.88
CA PRO A 105 4.69 13.49 15.42
C PRO A 105 5.96 14.22 15.89
N ALA A 106 6.50 13.88 17.07
CA ALA A 106 7.73 14.48 17.60
C ALA A 106 8.99 14.06 16.82
N LYS A 107 8.93 12.93 16.10
CA LYS A 107 9.96 12.47 15.17
C LYS A 107 9.58 12.73 13.71
N SER A 108 8.61 13.62 13.47
CA SER A 108 8.07 13.92 12.14
C SER A 108 7.46 12.69 11.40
N LYS A 109 7.15 11.61 12.12
CA LYS A 109 6.50 10.42 11.58
C LYS A 109 4.98 10.52 11.79
N HIS A 110 4.31 11.30 10.97
CA HIS A 110 2.88 11.59 11.12
C HIS A 110 1.92 10.46 10.69
N LEU A 111 2.45 9.31 10.22
CA LEU A 111 1.63 8.17 9.87
C LEU A 111 2.07 6.91 10.59
N GLU A 112 1.04 6.14 10.95
CA GLU A 112 1.15 4.72 11.25
C GLU A 112 1.53 3.95 9.97
N THR A 113 2.55 3.12 10.09
CA THR A 113 2.94 2.15 9.05
C THR A 113 2.93 0.75 9.65
N ALA A 114 2.96 -0.27 8.81
CA ALA A 114 3.17 -1.63 9.27
C ALA A 114 4.17 -2.34 8.40
N THR A 115 5.05 -3.12 9.03
CA THR A 115 6.03 -3.94 8.32
C THR A 115 5.68 -5.40 8.50
N THR A 116 5.80 -6.18 7.43
CA THR A 116 5.51 -7.61 7.44
C THR A 116 6.47 -8.37 6.55
N ARG A 117 6.56 -9.69 6.76
CA ARG A 117 7.31 -10.59 5.88
C ARG A 117 6.39 -11.58 5.19
N PHE A 118 6.44 -11.61 3.85
CA PHE A 118 5.66 -12.49 2.98
C PHE A 118 6.58 -13.28 2.04
N LEU A 119 6.68 -14.60 2.18
CA LEU A 119 7.57 -15.46 1.34
C LEU A 119 9.02 -14.95 1.20
N ASP A 120 9.60 -14.47 2.30
CA ASP A 120 10.93 -13.82 2.37
C ASP A 120 11.04 -12.44 1.68
N LEU A 121 9.90 -11.84 1.31
CA LEU A 121 9.82 -10.44 0.91
C LEU A 121 9.50 -9.60 2.15
N ASP A 122 10.27 -8.54 2.36
CA ASP A 122 10.01 -7.53 3.38
C ASP A 122 9.06 -6.49 2.77
N LEU A 123 7.93 -6.25 3.44
CA LEU A 123 6.87 -5.38 2.96
C LEU A 123 6.60 -4.27 3.95
N ASP A 124 6.59 -3.05 3.44
CA ASP A 124 6.25 -1.85 4.21
C ASP A 124 4.92 -1.27 3.71
N PHE A 125 3.86 -1.45 4.50
CA PHE A 125 2.57 -0.84 4.23
C PHE A 125 2.57 0.62 4.67
N VAL A 126 2.42 1.50 3.69
CA VAL A 126 2.38 2.95 3.86
C VAL A 126 1.02 3.48 3.42
N ASN A 127 0.50 4.45 4.16
CA ASN A 127 -0.74 5.14 3.79
C ASN A 127 -0.40 6.37 2.93
N LEU A 128 -1.17 6.59 1.88
CA LEU A 128 -1.11 7.83 1.11
C LEU A 128 -1.62 8.98 2.00
N ARG A 129 -0.85 10.06 2.07
CA ARG A 129 -1.25 11.28 2.75
C ARG A 129 -1.78 12.27 1.74
N SER A 130 -2.92 12.90 2.02
CA SER A 130 -3.24 14.22 1.47
C SER A 130 -2.63 15.26 2.39
N GLU A 131 -1.44 15.73 2.07
CA GLU A 131 -0.74 16.77 2.83
C GLU A 131 -1.16 18.14 2.29
N GLU A 132 -1.91 18.93 3.07
CA GLU A 132 -2.02 20.37 2.83
C GLU A 132 -0.87 21.05 3.59
N TYR A 133 0.07 21.61 2.85
CA TYR A 133 1.16 22.40 3.42
C TYR A 133 0.65 23.83 3.64
N THR A 134 0.73 24.31 4.88
CA THR A 134 0.53 25.73 5.17
C THR A 134 1.78 26.50 4.76
N THR A 135 1.65 27.77 4.39
CA THR A 135 2.79 28.62 3.95
C THR A 135 3.85 28.84 5.03
N THR A 136 3.54 28.49 6.29
CA THR A 136 4.36 28.75 7.47
C THR A 136 4.94 27.49 8.11
N SER A 137 4.54 26.29 7.70
CA SER A 137 5.01 25.03 8.31
C SER A 137 5.32 23.95 7.27
N ARG A 138 6.47 23.28 7.44
CA ARG A 138 6.83 22.08 6.67
C ARG A 138 6.24 20.79 7.25
N ILE A 139 5.46 20.90 8.32
CA ILE A 139 4.74 19.78 8.93
C ILE A 139 3.30 19.82 8.40
N PRO A 140 2.85 18.80 7.65
CA PRO A 140 1.53 18.79 7.06
C PRO A 140 0.44 18.45 8.08
N GLU A 141 -0.72 19.08 7.95
CA GLU A 141 -1.91 18.77 8.74
C GLU A 141 -2.76 17.71 8.00
N MET A 142 -3.19 16.64 8.70
CA MET A 142 -4.04 15.60 8.10
C MET A 142 -5.51 16.04 8.11
N ARG A 143 -6.11 16.18 6.93
CA ARG A 143 -7.56 16.45 6.80
C ARG A 143 -8.34 15.14 6.84
N ASN A 144 -9.03 14.86 7.95
CA ASN A 144 -9.98 13.76 8.01
C ASN A 144 -11.20 14.09 7.11
N LEU A 145 -11.36 13.34 6.02
CA LEU A 145 -12.55 13.43 5.17
C LEU A 145 -13.73 12.68 5.84
N GLU A 146 -14.29 13.26 6.90
CA GLU A 146 -15.61 12.85 7.36
C GLU A 146 -16.66 13.30 6.33
N ARG A 147 -17.18 12.31 5.59
CA ARG A 147 -18.26 12.47 4.61
C ARG A 147 -19.47 13.13 5.28
N GLN A 148 -19.66 14.42 5.08
CA GLN A 148 -20.96 15.06 5.29
C GLN A 148 -21.92 14.61 4.18
N ARG A 149 -22.53 13.43 4.35
CA ARG A 149 -23.85 13.16 3.77
C ARG A 149 -24.90 13.62 4.78
N LYS A 150 -25.03 14.94 4.93
CA LYS A 150 -26.13 15.54 5.68
C LYS A 150 -27.40 15.43 4.82
N THR A 151 -28.32 14.64 5.35
CA THR A 151 -29.73 14.42 5.03
C THR A 151 -30.39 15.54 4.22
N ARG A 152 -30.92 15.22 3.03
CA ARG A 152 -32.03 15.95 2.39
C ARG A 152 -33.30 15.09 2.49
N GLN A 153 -33.90 15.07 3.67
CA GLN A 153 -35.36 15.00 3.83
C GLN A 153 -35.72 16.46 4.14
N GLY A 154 -36.54 17.19 3.40
CA GLY A 154 -37.84 16.83 2.86
C GLY A 154 -38.85 17.62 3.68
N GLU A 155 -39.22 18.83 3.26
CA GLU A 155 -40.44 19.50 3.72
C GLU A 155 -40.77 20.69 2.77
N THR A 156 -41.84 20.51 2.02
CA THR A 156 -42.57 21.52 1.26
C THR A 156 -43.91 21.69 1.96
N VAL A 157 -44.13 22.82 2.62
CA VAL A 157 -45.42 23.47 2.94
C VAL A 157 -45.02 24.93 3.21
N GLN A 158 -45.45 25.96 2.47
CA GLN A 158 -46.81 26.40 2.15
C GLN A 158 -46.91 26.96 0.73
#